data_AF-A0A7C5I0I3-F1
#
_entry.id   AF-A0A7C5I0I3-F1
#
_cell.length_a   1.000
_cell.length_b   1.000
_cell.length_c   1.000
_cell.angle_alpha   90.00
_cell.angle_beta   90.00
_cell.angle_gamma   90.00
#
_symmetry.space_group_name_H-M   'P 1'
#
loop_
_entity.id
_entity.type
_entity.pdbx_description
1 polymer ?
#
loop_
_entity_poly.entity_id
_entity_poly.type
_entity_poly.pdbx_seq_one_letter_code
_entity_poly.pdbx_strand_id
1 'polypeptide(L)' 'MIKKIKEIFIEEPKSTRDGYGQALLELGKNKNIVALSADLTESTRAIYFQKKYPERFFQCGVAEQNMISL' A
#
# COMPACT_ATOMS: atom_id res chain seq x y z
N MET A 1 -1.45 -31.31 23.77
CA MET A 1 -1.05 -31.59 22.38
C MET A 1 -1.77 -30.72 21.36
N ILE A 2 -3.07 -30.43 21.51
CA ILE A 2 -3.87 -29.65 20.53
C ILE A 2 -3.44 -28.17 20.40
N LYS A 3 -2.95 -27.52 21.48
CA LYS A 3 -2.48 -26.12 21.43
C LYS A 3 -1.27 -25.91 20.50
N LYS A 4 -0.34 -26.88 20.44
CA LYS A 4 0.87 -26.77 19.61
C LYS A 4 0.60 -26.82 18.11
N ILE A 5 -0.54 -27.35 17.67
CA ILE A 5 -0.84 -27.51 16.22
C ILE A 5 -1.25 -26.16 15.59
N LYS A 6 -1.92 -25.28 16.34
CA LYS A 6 -2.30 -23.93 15.85
C LYS A 6 -1.10 -23.03 15.59
N GLU A 7 -0.01 -23.23 16.35
CA GLU A 7 1.21 -22.42 16.23
C GLU A 7 2.08 -22.82 15.02
N ILE A 8 1.85 -24.01 14.43
CA ILE A 8 2.74 -24.55 13.39
C ILE A 8 2.32 -24.12 11.96
N PHE A 9 1.06 -23.71 11.71
CA PHE A 9 0.57 -23.53 10.32
C PHE A 9 -0.47 -22.43 10.06
N ILE A 10 -0.59 -21.38 10.89
CA ILE A 10 -1.53 -20.30 10.58
C ILE A 10 -0.76 -18.99 10.51
N GLU A 11 -0.24 -18.65 9.33
CA GLU A 11 0.06 -17.25 9.04
C GLU A 11 -1.27 -16.47 9.16
N GLU A 12 -1.27 -15.40 9.95
CA GLU A 12 -2.46 -14.55 10.05
C GLU A 12 -2.84 -14.06 8.65
N PRO A 13 -4.10 -14.28 8.21
CA PRO A 13 -4.53 -13.85 6.90
C PRO A 13 -4.46 -12.32 6.82
N LYS A 14 -3.59 -11.82 5.94
CA LYS A 14 -3.46 -10.40 5.64
C LYS A 14 -4.49 -9.97 4.59
N SER A 15 -4.92 -8.72 4.66
CA SER A 15 -5.84 -8.21 3.65
C SER A 15 -5.11 -7.96 2.33
N THR A 16 -5.81 -8.06 1.19
CA THR A 16 -5.22 -7.84 -0.14
C THR A 16 -4.60 -6.45 -0.28
N ARG A 17 -5.18 -5.43 0.37
CA ARG A 17 -4.61 -4.07 0.45
C ARG A 17 -3.29 -4.01 1.21
N ASP A 18 -3.07 -4.87 2.20
CA ASP A 18 -1.77 -4.95 2.89
C ASP A 18 -0.72 -5.50 1.92
N GLY A 19 -1.08 -6.50 1.11
CA GLY A 19 -0.26 -7.00 0.01
C GLY A 19 0.05 -5.90 -1.03
N TYR A 20 -0.96 -5.16 -1.48
CA TYR A 20 -0.79 -4.03 -2.40
C TYR A 20 0.17 -2.97 -1.84
N GLY A 21 -0.01 -2.53 -0.59
CA GLY A 21 0.84 -1.51 0.00
C GLY A 21 2.31 -1.95 0.12
N GLN A 22 2.56 -3.20 0.52
CA GLN A 22 3.92 -3.75 0.57
C GLN A 22 4.52 -3.91 -0.83
N ALA A 23 3.76 -4.40 -1.80
CA ALA A 23 4.21 -4.52 -3.18
C ALA A 23 4.53 -3.15 -3.80
N LEU A 24 3.67 -2.15 -3.58
CA LEU A 24 3.88 -0.78 -4.04
C LEU A 24 5.18 -0.19 -3.44
N LEU A 25 5.41 -0.40 -2.13
CA LEU A 25 6.65 0.01 -1.45
C LEU A 25 7.90 -0.60 -2.10
N GLU A 26 7.85 -1.90 -2.40
CA GLU A 26 8.96 -2.62 -3.02
C GLU A 26 9.21 -2.15 -4.47
N LEU A 27 8.13 -1.97 -5.24
CA LEU A 27 8.16 -1.44 -6.60
C LEU A 27 8.73 -0.01 -6.63
N GLY A 28 8.53 0.78 -5.57
CA GLY A 28 9.09 2.13 -5.46
C GLY A 28 10.62 2.21 -5.52
N LYS A 29 11.35 1.09 -5.42
CA LYS A 29 12.79 1.04 -5.75
C LYS A 29 13.06 1.46 -7.20
N ASN A 30 12.12 1.22 -8.11
CA ASN A 30 12.18 1.74 -9.47
C ASN A 30 11.80 3.23 -9.47
N LYS A 31 12.72 4.09 -9.93
CA LYS A 31 12.56 5.55 -9.96
C LYS A 31 11.44 6.04 -10.90
N ASN A 32 11.02 5.22 -11.85
CA ASN A 32 9.96 5.55 -12.82
C ASN A 32 8.55 5.35 -12.25
N ILE A 33 8.42 4.73 -11.07
CA ILE A 33 7.12 4.51 -10.43
C ILE A 33 6.77 5.72 -9.56
N VAL A 34 5.55 6.19 -9.70
CA VAL A 34 4.92 7.21 -8.84
C VAL A 34 3.63 6.64 -8.28
N ALA A 35 3.17 7.20 -7.16
CA ALA A 35 1.90 6.81 -6.55
C ALA A 35 1.01 8.04 -6.38
N LEU A 36 -0.25 7.91 -6.79
CA LEU A 36 -1.27 8.92 -6.60
C LEU A 36 -2.33 8.39 -5.63
N SER A 37 -2.93 9.28 -4.86
CA SER A 37 -4.01 8.96 -3.94
C SER A 37 -5.05 10.07 -3.96
N ALA A 38 -6.33 9.69 -3.89
CA ALA A 38 -7.45 10.61 -3.76
C ALA A 38 -8.03 10.51 -2.34
N ASP A 39 -7.29 11.03 -1.36
CA ASP A 39 -7.66 11.01 0.07
C ASP A 39 -7.91 9.63 0.71
N LEU A 40 -7.35 8.56 0.13
CA LEU A 40 -7.51 7.19 0.63
C LEU A 40 -6.18 6.52 1.02
N THR A 41 -5.14 7.32 1.26
CA THR A 41 -3.74 6.86 1.39
C THR A 41 -3.53 5.79 2.47
N GLU A 42 -4.17 5.96 3.63
CA GLU A 42 -4.07 4.99 4.73
C GLU A 42 -4.93 3.75 4.46
N SER A 43 -6.14 3.96 3.92
CA SER A 43 -7.10 2.91 3.58
C SER A 43 -6.57 1.94 2.53
N THR A 44 -5.84 2.44 1.54
CA THR A 44 -5.20 1.65 0.47
C THR A 44 -3.82 1.14 0.84
N ARG A 45 -3.26 1.54 1.99
CA ARG A 45 -1.87 1.24 2.39
C ARG A 45 -0.79 1.89 1.52
N ALA A 46 -1.15 2.83 0.65
CA ALA A 46 -0.18 3.64 -0.09
C ALA A 46 0.67 4.55 0.82
N ILE A 47 0.27 4.73 2.09
CA ILE A 47 1.03 5.43 3.14
C ILE A 47 2.47 4.91 3.29
N TYR A 48 2.73 3.62 3.01
CA TYR A 48 4.08 3.08 3.05
C TYR A 48 4.96 3.70 1.97
N PHE A 49 4.44 3.81 0.74
CA PHE A 49 5.13 4.46 -0.36
C PHE A 49 5.33 5.95 -0.09
N GLN A 50 4.28 6.65 0.38
CA GLN A 50 4.35 8.07 0.75
C GLN A 50 5.48 8.35 1.75
N LYS A 51 5.61 7.52 2.80
CA LYS A 51 6.64 7.71 3.84
C LYS A 51 8.06 7.48 3.32
N LYS A 52 8.25 6.55 2.38
CA LYS A 52 9.59 6.18 1.86
C LYS A 52 10.03 7.00 0.66
N TYR A 53 9.10 7.41 -0.20
CA TYR A 53 9.33 8.12 -1.45
C TYR A 53 8.40 9.34 -1.57
N PRO A 54 8.45 10.29 -0.62
CA PRO A 54 7.50 11.41 -0.56
C PRO A 54 7.56 12.31 -1.80
N GLU A 55 8.72 12.41 -2.47
CA GLU A 55 8.91 13.19 -3.68
C GLU A 55 8.23 12.61 -4.93
N ARG A 56 7.76 11.35 -4.85
CA ARG A 56 7.04 10.63 -5.93
C ARG A 56 5.65 10.18 -5.51
N PHE A 57 5.15 10.72 -4.41
CA PHE A 57 3.79 10.49 -3.95
C PHE A 57 2.96 11.77 -4.09
N PHE A 58 1.81 11.67 -4.75
CA PHE A 58 0.93 12.81 -5.02
C PHE A 58 -0.43 12.60 -4.36
N GLN A 59 -0.79 13.50 -3.45
CA GLN A 59 -2.13 13.56 -2.85
C GLN A 59 -3.00 14.49 -3.70
N CYS A 60 -4.08 13.96 -4.23
CA CYS A 60 -5.02 14.67 -5.11
C CYS A 60 -6.28 15.16 -4.40
N GLY A 61 -6.48 14.81 -3.11
CA GLY A 61 -7.71 15.12 -2.37
C GLY A 61 -8.90 14.30 -2.88
N VAL A 62 -10.13 14.69 -2.55
CA VAL A 62 -11.37 14.02 -3.04
C VAL A 62 -11.66 14.45 -4.48
N ALA A 63 -10.78 14.07 -5.40
CA ALA A 63 -10.80 14.48 -6.80
C ALA A 63 -10.32 13.36 -7.73
N GLU A 64 -10.98 12.21 -7.69
CA GLU A 64 -10.59 10.99 -8.40
C GLU A 64 -10.52 11.19 -9.92
N GLN A 65 -11.47 11.95 -10.50
CA GLN A 65 -11.48 12.23 -11.95
C GLN A 65 -10.24 13.03 -12.36
N ASN A 66 -9.89 14.05 -11.58
CA ASN A 66 -8.70 14.85 -11.81
C ASN A 66 -7.44 14.00 -11.63
N MET A 67 -7.38 13.16 -10.59
CA MET A 67 -6.25 12.26 -10.31
C MET A 67 -5.91 11.36 -11.51
N ILE A 68 -6.93 10.83 -12.20
CA ILE A 68 -6.75 9.95 -13.36
C ILE A 68 -6.36 10.73 -14.64
N SER A 69 -6.58 12.05 -14.66
CA SER A 69 -6.27 12.91 -15.80
C SER A 69 -4.88 13.56 -15.74
N LEU A 70 -4.18 13.46 -14.60
CA LEU A 70 -2.80 13.95 -14.40
C LEU A 70 -1.80 13.13 -15.20
#